data_AF-A0A935ENL3-F1
#
_entry.id   AF-A0A935ENL3-F1
#
_cell.length_a   1.000
_cell.length_b   1.000
_cell.length_c   1.000
_cell.angle_alpha   90.00
_cell.angle_beta   90.00
_cell.angle_gamma   90.00
#
_symmetry.space_group_name_H-M   'P 1'
#
loop_
_entity.id
_entity.type
_entity.pdbx_description
1 polymer ?
#
loop_
_entity_poly.entity_id
_entity_poly.type
_entity_poly.pdbx_seq_one_letter_code
_entity_poly.pdbx_strand_id
1 'polypeptide(L)'
;MAHSTMLHVRVDDEIKSQASEALAAMGLSVSDAVRILLKRVVNDQAFPLELKVPNAQTRAAMEEARAMAKARAVRFDSADALIDDLENASGSQKGRQYKAGNATQGVRLHQDLP
;
A
#
# COMPACT_ATOMS: atom_id res chain seq x y z
N MET A 1 31.64 -10.21 -10.75
CA MET A 1 31.67 -9.98 -9.29
C MET A 1 30.23 -9.94 -8.81
N ALA A 2 29.86 -10.72 -7.80
CA ALA A 2 28.51 -10.66 -7.24
C ALA A 2 28.38 -9.38 -6.42
N HIS A 3 27.54 -8.44 -6.87
CA HIS A 3 27.20 -7.25 -6.09
C HIS A 3 26.13 -7.64 -5.06
N SER A 4 26.50 -7.75 -3.79
CA SER A 4 25.58 -8.01 -2.69
C SER A 4 25.46 -6.80 -1.78
N THR A 5 24.24 -6.46 -1.39
CA THR A 5 23.93 -5.44 -0.37
C THR A 5 23.18 -6.10 0.78
N MET A 6 23.40 -5.64 2.01
CA MET A 6 22.71 -6.16 3.19
C MET A 6 21.35 -5.50 3.37
N LEU A 7 20.34 -6.32 3.69
CA LEU A 7 18.99 -5.87 4.02
C LEU A 7 18.77 -5.98 5.53
N HIS A 8 18.52 -4.85 6.19
CA HIS A 8 18.14 -4.81 7.61
C HIS A 8 16.62 -4.64 7.73
N VAL A 9 15.95 -5.61 8.35
CA VAL A 9 14.50 -5.57 8.62
C VAL A 9 14.28 -5.74 10.11
N ARG A 10 13.45 -4.88 10.70
CA ARG A 10 12.96 -5.07 12.07
C ARG A 10 11.78 -6.03 12.03
N VAL A 11 11.85 -7.05 12.86
CA VAL A 11 10.80 -8.06 13.04
C VAL A 11 10.70 -8.31 14.54
N ASP A 12 9.50 -8.60 15.02
CA ASP A 12 9.28 -9.06 16.37
C ASP A 12 10.04 -10.38 16.64
N ASP A 13 10.61 -10.53 17.84
CA ASP A 13 11.48 -11.67 18.15
C ASP A 13 10.71 -12.99 18.14
N GLU A 14 9.44 -13.01 18.57
CA GLU A 14 8.60 -14.20 18.56
C GLU A 14 8.31 -14.63 17.11
N ILE A 15 7.91 -13.66 16.26
CA ILE A 15 7.67 -13.91 14.84
C ILE A 15 8.93 -14.41 14.14
N LYS A 16 10.09 -13.85 14.45
CA LYS A 16 11.36 -14.31 13.89
C LYS A 16 11.67 -15.75 14.26
N SER A 17 11.42 -16.14 15.51
CA SER A 17 11.63 -17.52 15.98
C SER A 17 10.70 -18.49 15.26
N GLN A 18 9.40 -18.22 15.28
CA GLN A 18 8.38 -19.07 14.64
C GLN A 18 8.63 -19.23 13.14
N ALA A 19 8.95 -18.14 12.44
CA ALA A 19 9.28 -18.18 11.02
C ALA A 19 10.55 -18.99 10.73
N SER A 20 11.56 -18.90 11.60
CA SER A 20 12.81 -19.65 11.45
C SER A 20 12.57 -21.15 11.58
N GLU A 21 11.78 -21.58 12.56
CA GLU A 21 11.41 -22.99 12.75
C GLU A 21 10.60 -23.53 11.58
N ALA A 22 9.57 -22.79 11.15
CA ALA A 22 8.73 -23.20 10.02
C ALA A 22 9.52 -23.32 8.72
N LEU A 23 10.42 -22.36 8.44
CA LEU A 23 11.28 -22.41 7.25
C LEU A 23 12.34 -23.52 7.34
N ALA A 24 12.92 -23.74 8.51
CA ALA A 24 13.89 -24.81 8.71
C ALA A 24 13.27 -26.20 8.49
N ALA A 25 12.00 -26.40 8.87
CA ALA A 25 11.26 -27.62 8.58
C ALA A 25 11.09 -27.88 7.06
N MET A 26 11.18 -26.82 6.24
CA MET A 26 11.19 -26.89 4.77
C MET A 26 12.61 -26.89 4.17
N GLY A 27 13.67 -26.91 4.99
CA GLY A 27 15.06 -26.86 4.53
C GLY A 27 15.52 -25.47 4.06
N LEU A 28 14.84 -24.40 4.48
CA LEU A 28 15.16 -23.02 4.08
C LEU A 28 15.62 -22.19 5.28
N SER A 29 16.58 -21.29 5.04
CA SER A 29 16.86 -20.21 5.98
C SER A 29 15.91 -19.02 5.75
N VAL A 30 15.77 -18.13 6.75
CA VAL A 30 15.06 -16.85 6.58
C VAL A 30 15.62 -16.05 5.40
N SER A 31 16.94 -16.06 5.24
CA SER A 31 17.62 -15.39 4.12
C SER A 31 17.26 -15.99 2.77
N ASP A 32 17.06 -17.31 2.67
CA ASP A 32 16.61 -17.95 1.43
C ASP A 32 15.20 -17.52 1.07
N ALA A 33 14.28 -17.57 2.06
CA ALA A 33 12.90 -17.14 1.87
C ALA A 33 12.81 -15.67 1.40
N VAL A 34 13.57 -14.76 2.02
CA VAL A 34 13.63 -13.35 1.62
C VAL A 34 14.18 -13.19 0.21
N ARG A 35 15.23 -13.92 -0.17
CA ARG A 35 15.77 -13.90 -1.53
C ARG A 35 14.75 -14.38 -2.56
N ILE A 36 14.03 -15.46 -2.27
CA ILE A 36 12.98 -16.00 -3.14
C ILE A 36 11.85 -14.99 -3.31
N LEU A 37 11.39 -14.39 -2.20
CA LEU A 37 10.36 -13.34 -2.19
C LEU A 37 10.74 -12.18 -3.12
N LEU A 38 11.93 -11.61 -2.94
CA LEU A 38 12.38 -10.47 -3.75
C LEU A 38 12.52 -10.82 -5.22
N LYS A 39 13.02 -12.02 -5.56
CA LYS A 39 13.07 -12.48 -6.95
C LYS A 39 11.69 -12.62 -7.57
N ARG A 40 10.70 -13.09 -6.80
CA ARG A 40 9.32 -13.23 -7.29
C ARG A 40 8.69 -11.88 -7.58
N VAL A 41 8.90 -10.88 -6.71
CA VAL A 41 8.44 -9.50 -6.96
C VAL A 41 9.04 -8.95 -8.25
N VAL A 42 10.35 -9.13 -8.46
CA VAL A 42 11.02 -8.64 -9.66
C VAL A 42 10.51 -9.34 -10.93
N ASN A 43 10.32 -10.66 -10.88
CA ASN A 43 9.92 -11.43 -12.07
C ASN A 43 8.46 -11.18 -12.46
N ASP A 44 7.57 -11.09 -11.48
CA ASP A 44 6.13 -11.03 -11.72
C ASP A 44 5.61 -9.59 -11.78
N GLN A 45 6.42 -8.61 -11.36
CA GLN A 45 5.99 -7.22 -11.16
C GLN A 45 4.74 -7.13 -10.28
N ALA A 46 4.58 -8.08 -9.36
CA ALA A 46 3.43 -8.22 -8.49
C ALA A 46 3.87 -8.70 -7.10
N PHE A 47 3.07 -8.41 -6.09
CA PHE A 47 3.31 -8.95 -4.76
C PHE A 47 2.96 -10.45 -4.75
N PRO A 48 3.84 -11.33 -4.23
CA PRO A 48 3.69 -12.79 -4.36
C PRO A 48 2.65 -13.41 -3.42
N LEU A 49 1.97 -12.60 -2.61
CA LEU A 49 0.83 -12.99 -1.80
C LEU A 49 -0.38 -12.17 -2.25
N GLU A 50 -1.55 -12.79 -2.26
CA GLU A 50 -2.79 -12.09 -2.56
C GLU A 50 -3.08 -11.04 -1.48
N LEU A 51 -3.06 -9.76 -1.87
CA LEU A 51 -3.39 -8.65 -0.98
C LEU A 51 -4.93 -8.53 -0.88
N LYS A 52 -5.52 -9.25 0.07
CA LYS A 52 -6.98 -9.36 0.22
C LYS A 52 -7.68 -8.08 0.70
N VAL A 53 -6.94 -7.14 1.30
CA VAL A 53 -7.51 -5.92 1.87
C VAL A 53 -7.06 -4.72 1.03
N PRO A 54 -7.98 -4.08 0.27
CA PRO A 54 -7.67 -2.85 -0.44
C PRO A 54 -7.21 -1.75 0.53
N ASN A 55 -6.29 -0.90 0.10
CA ASN A 55 -5.85 0.24 0.91
C ASN A 55 -7.00 1.25 1.13
N ALA A 56 -6.79 2.23 2.02
CA ALA A 56 -7.83 3.19 2.39
C ALA A 56 -8.38 3.99 1.19
N GLN A 57 -7.52 4.39 0.25
CA GLN A 57 -7.93 5.14 -0.94
C GLN A 57 -8.79 4.27 -1.86
N THR A 58 -8.37 3.03 -2.12
CA THR A 58 -9.15 2.09 -2.92
C THR A 58 -10.49 1.77 -2.28
N ARG A 59 -10.55 1.61 -0.95
CA ARG A 59 -11.82 1.41 -0.24
C ARG A 59 -12.77 2.61 -0.41
N ALA A 60 -12.27 3.83 -0.23
CA ALA A 60 -13.07 5.04 -0.41
C ALA A 60 -13.60 5.17 -1.85
N ALA A 61 -12.76 4.91 -2.85
CA ALA A 61 -13.17 4.92 -4.25
C ALA A 61 -14.24 3.86 -4.56
N MET A 62 -14.12 2.66 -3.97
CA MET A 62 -15.14 1.60 -4.10
C MET A 62 -16.47 1.98 -3.43
N GLU A 63 -16.43 2.66 -2.28
CA GLU A 63 -17.63 3.16 -1.59
C GLU A 63 -18.32 4.24 -2.42
N GLU A 64 -17.56 5.20 -2.95
CA GLU A 64 -18.05 6.25 -3.86
C GLU A 64 -18.70 5.64 -5.11
N ALA A 65 -18.00 4.71 -5.78
CA ALA A 65 -18.52 4.03 -6.96
C ALA A 65 -19.83 3.26 -6.66
N ARG A 66 -19.91 2.59 -5.50
CA ARG A 66 -21.14 1.90 -5.06
C ARG A 66 -22.29 2.87 -4.81
N ALA A 67 -22.02 4.02 -4.21
CA ALA A 67 -23.02 5.07 -3.96
C ALA A 67 -23.55 5.63 -5.29
N MET A 68 -22.66 5.96 -6.24
CA MET A 68 -23.02 6.44 -7.57
C MET A 68 -23.85 5.40 -8.35
N ALA A 69 -23.46 4.13 -8.28
CA ALA A 69 -24.20 3.04 -8.92
C ALA A 69 -25.61 2.87 -8.34
N LYS A 70 -25.76 2.94 -7.00
CA LYS A 70 -27.05 2.88 -6.31
C LYS A 70 -27.96 4.05 -6.67
N ALA A 71 -27.39 5.26 -6.78
CA ALA A 71 -28.11 6.45 -7.19
C ALA A 71 -28.46 6.46 -8.69
N ARG A 72 -27.97 5.49 -9.49
CA ARG A 72 -28.01 5.51 -10.96
C ARG A 72 -27.51 6.84 -11.55
N ALA A 73 -26.61 7.51 -10.83
CA ALA A 73 -26.18 8.87 -11.14
C ALA A 73 -25.32 8.95 -12.40
N VAL A 74 -24.72 7.83 -12.81
CA VAL A 74 -23.86 7.75 -13.99
C VAL A 74 -24.23 6.51 -14.80
N ARG A 75 -24.71 6.73 -16.02
CA ARG A 75 -25.04 5.72 -17.03
C ARG A 75 -24.62 6.27 -18.38
N PHE A 76 -24.09 5.40 -19.23
CA PHE A 76 -23.66 5.75 -20.57
C PHE A 76 -24.29 4.78 -21.56
N ASP A 77 -24.74 5.30 -22.70
CA ASP A 77 -25.39 4.52 -23.74
C ASP A 77 -24.37 3.84 -24.69
N SER A 78 -23.10 4.27 -24.65
CA SER A 78 -21.99 3.70 -25.42
C SER A 78 -20.67 3.77 -24.65
N ALA A 79 -19.69 2.99 -25.10
CA ALA A 79 -18.32 3.05 -24.57
C ALA A 79 -17.68 4.41 -24.86
N ASP A 80 -17.96 5.01 -26.01
CA ASP A 80 -17.44 6.34 -26.38
C ASP A 80 -17.93 7.42 -25.42
N ALA A 81 -19.23 7.41 -25.08
CA ALA A 81 -19.80 8.37 -24.12
C ALA A 81 -19.19 8.25 -22.71
N LEU A 82 -18.80 7.04 -22.30
CA LEU A 82 -18.08 6.81 -21.04
C LEU A 82 -16.65 7.38 -21.10
N ILE A 83 -15.92 7.11 -22.19
CA ILE A 83 -14.53 7.55 -22.37
C ILE A 83 -14.46 9.08 -22.42
N ASP A 84 -15.37 9.72 -23.16
CA ASP A 84 -15.47 11.18 -23.24
C ASP A 84 -15.67 11.82 -21.86
N ASP A 85 -16.56 11.26 -21.02
CA ASP A 85 -16.79 11.76 -19.66
C ASP A 85 -15.55 11.60 -18.76
N LEU A 86 -14.85 10.45 -18.84
CA LEU A 86 -13.64 10.20 -18.07
C LEU A 86 -12.49 11.16 -18.46
N GLU A 87 -12.31 11.40 -19.76
CA GLU A 87 -11.30 12.33 -20.26
C GLU A 87 -11.57 13.76 -19.76
N ASN A 88 -12.84 14.19 -19.84
CA ASN A 88 -13.28 15.49 -19.34
C ASN A 88 -13.19 15.60 -17.80
N ALA A 89 -13.45 14.52 -17.07
CA ALA A 89 -13.36 14.48 -15.61
C ALA A 89 -11.91 14.44 -15.10
N SER A 90 -11.00 13.77 -15.82
CA SER A 90 -9.58 13.60 -15.45
C SER A 90 -8.80 14.94 -15.41
N GLY A 91 -9.27 15.97 -16.12
CA GLY A 91 -8.69 17.32 -16.12
C GLY A 91 -8.82 18.09 -14.80
N SER A 92 -9.67 17.64 -13.85
CA SER A 92 -10.06 18.42 -12.67
C SER A 92 -9.39 18.02 -11.34
N GLN A 93 -8.56 16.97 -11.30
CA GLN A 93 -7.99 16.44 -10.04
C GLN A 93 -6.72 17.12 -9.51
N LYS A 94 -6.17 18.16 -10.17
CA LYS A 94 -4.86 18.74 -9.81
C LYS A 94 -4.79 19.64 -8.54
N GLY A 95 -5.83 19.74 -7.71
CA GLY A 95 -5.91 20.84 -6.72
C GLY A 95 -6.14 20.53 -5.23
N ARG A 96 -6.36 19.28 -4.78
CA ARG A 96 -6.88 19.03 -3.42
C ARG A 96 -6.24 17.87 -2.66
N GLN A 97 -4.90 17.78 -2.56
CA GLN A 97 -4.32 16.85 -1.58
C GLN A 97 -2.88 17.16 -1.13
N TYR A 98 -2.58 18.38 -0.69
CA TYR A 98 -1.32 18.67 0.04
C TYR A 98 -1.48 19.75 1.12
N LYS A 99 -2.52 19.73 1.96
CA LYS A 99 -2.56 20.53 3.21
C LYS A 99 -3.37 19.84 4.31
N ALA A 100 -2.85 18.73 4.83
CA ALA A 100 -3.21 18.23 6.16
C ALA A 100 -2.05 17.36 6.65
N GLY A 101 -1.25 17.86 7.61
CA GLY A 101 -0.19 17.05 8.21
C GLY A 101 1.09 17.77 8.65
N ASN A 102 0.98 18.98 9.21
CA ASN A 102 2.02 19.52 10.10
C ASN A 102 1.36 20.51 11.06
N ALA A 103 0.77 19.99 12.13
CA ALA A 103 0.41 20.77 13.31
C ALA A 103 0.28 19.84 14.53
N THR A 104 1.25 18.95 14.76
CA THR A 104 1.33 18.23 16.04
C THR A 104 2.76 17.74 16.31
N GLN A 105 3.69 18.66 16.59
CA GLN A 105 4.88 18.31 17.38
C GLN A 105 5.42 19.53 18.11
N GLY A 106 5.31 19.53 19.44
CA GLY A 106 5.81 20.62 20.27
C GLY A 106 5.34 20.57 21.72
N VAL A 107 5.24 19.39 22.33
CA VAL A 107 5.23 19.30 23.80
C VAL A 107 6.64 19.67 24.27
N ARG A 108 6.84 20.92 24.67
CA ARG A 108 7.92 21.31 25.58
C ARG A 108 7.30 21.57 26.95
N LEU A 109 7.23 20.51 27.74
CA LEU A 109 7.16 20.59 29.19
C LEU A 109 8.57 20.84 29.71
N HIS A 110 8.89 22.09 30.05
CA HIS A 110 9.75 22.48 31.18
C HIS A 110 9.96 23.99 31.09
N GLN A 111 9.32 24.75 31.98
CA GLN A 111 10.04 25.78 32.73
C GLN A 111 9.19 26.25 33.92
N ASP A 112 9.78 26.00 35.09
CA ASP A 112 9.39 26.49 36.41
C ASP A 112 9.20 28.01 36.41
N LEU A 113 8.15 28.45 37.11
CA LEU A 113 8.03 29.81 37.66
C LEU A 113 8.54 29.77 39.13
N PRO A 114 8.93 30.93 39.69
CA PRO A 114 10.01 31.08 40.68
C PRO A 114 9.84 30.34 42.01
#